data_AF-A0A0C2FKD7-F1
#
_entry.id   AF-A0A0C2FKD7-F1
#
_cell.length_a   1.000
_cell.length_b   1.000
_cell.length_c   1.000
_cell.angle_alpha   90.00
_cell.angle_beta   90.00
_cell.angle_gamma   90.00
#
_symmetry.space_group_name_H-M   'P 1'
#
loop_
_entity.id
_entity.type
_entity.pdbx_description
1 polymer ?
#
loop_
_entity_poly.entity_id
_entity_poly.type
_entity_poly.pdbx_seq_one_letter_code
_entity_poly.pdbx_strand_id
1 'polypeptide(L)'
;EEKPSSRRAAAGKDTPEHEDEKSAEHKDDDGADVTSQKWARADEIRAKKASIAQHGERAKEKELTPEERIELRRSERAKIVGRPLQQVALHILTKMNLVPDHVETRSLYTEMTGNTPCGELRMFVDLFPLSYGGVPPPIDISRREPEKYQLRVALFNVTGAIPVKRSFGVPTSDLYVKVFVNGADKQQKSDVHFR
;
A
#
# COMPACT_ATOMS: atom_id res chain seq x y z
N GLU A 1 -3.25 24.52 32.52
CA GLU A 1 -4.21 23.41 32.41
C GLU A 1 -3.79 22.55 31.23
N GLU A 2 -3.10 21.45 31.51
CA GLU A 2 -2.43 20.61 30.50
C GLU A 2 -3.00 19.19 30.60
N LYS A 3 -3.56 18.67 29.50
CA LYS A 3 -4.04 17.29 29.40
C LYS A 3 -2.91 16.40 28.87
N PRO A 4 -2.64 15.22 29.43
CA PRO A 4 -1.71 14.29 28.81
C PRO A 4 -2.39 13.50 27.68
N SER A 5 -1.74 13.54 26.51
CA SER A 5 -2.06 12.77 25.31
C SER A 5 -1.60 11.32 25.49
N SER A 6 -2.52 10.35 25.42
CA SER A 6 -2.18 8.94 25.38
C SER A 6 -1.69 8.56 23.97
N ARG A 7 -0.40 8.25 23.86
CA ARG A 7 0.15 7.58 22.68
C ARG A 7 -0.20 6.09 22.78
N ARG A 8 -0.97 5.56 21.82
CA ARG A 8 -1.16 4.11 21.65
C ARG A 8 0.19 3.49 21.28
N ALA A 9 0.63 2.50 22.04
CA ALA A 9 1.80 1.68 21.72
C ALA A 9 1.49 0.70 20.58
N ALA A 10 2.47 0.44 19.72
CA ALA A 10 2.40 -0.57 18.67
C ALA A 10 2.47 -1.98 19.29
N ALA A 11 1.58 -2.87 18.87
CA ALA A 11 1.56 -4.25 19.32
C ALA A 11 2.70 -5.05 18.68
N GLY A 12 3.47 -5.75 19.51
CA GLY A 12 4.42 -6.79 19.07
C GLY A 12 5.88 -6.36 19.07
N LYS A 13 6.46 -6.17 20.26
CA LYS A 13 7.92 -6.31 20.43
C LYS A 13 8.28 -6.55 21.90
N ASP A 14 8.32 -7.82 22.30
CA ASP A 14 9.00 -8.22 23.53
C ASP A 14 10.33 -8.89 23.15
N THR A 15 11.41 -8.19 23.46
CA THR A 15 12.77 -8.73 23.56
C THR A 15 12.93 -9.41 24.91
N PRO A 16 13.42 -10.65 25.02
CA PRO A 16 13.79 -11.20 26.31
C PRO A 16 15.27 -10.90 26.58
N GLU A 17 15.52 -9.99 27.52
CA GLU A 17 16.77 -9.96 28.28
C GLU A 17 16.72 -11.11 29.30
N HIS A 18 17.80 -11.88 29.35
CA HIS A 18 17.93 -13.08 30.16
C HIS A 18 18.79 -12.71 31.39
N GLU A 19 18.20 -12.70 32.58
CA GLU A 19 18.94 -12.81 33.84
C GLU A 19 18.22 -13.83 34.74
N ASP A 20 18.93 -14.94 34.98
CA ASP A 20 18.56 -15.99 35.92
C ASP A 20 18.90 -15.54 37.34
N GLU A 21 17.99 -15.70 38.31
CA GLU A 21 18.31 -16.25 39.64
C GLU A 21 17.06 -16.60 40.47
N LYS A 22 17.28 -17.41 41.52
CA LYS A 22 16.41 -18.45 42.07
C LYS A 22 15.39 -18.01 43.15
N SER A 23 14.39 -18.90 43.29
CA SER A 23 13.75 -19.41 44.53
C SER A 23 12.62 -18.63 45.21
N ALA A 24 11.42 -19.22 45.24
CA ALA A 24 10.73 -19.77 46.42
C ALA A 24 9.22 -19.90 46.17
N GLU A 25 8.61 -20.97 46.71
CA GLU A 25 7.23 -21.41 46.51
C GLU A 25 6.17 -20.42 47.04
N HIS A 26 5.12 -20.19 46.24
CA HIS A 26 3.78 -19.88 46.74
C HIS A 26 2.75 -20.57 45.85
N LYS A 27 1.90 -21.41 46.45
CA LYS A 27 0.75 -22.04 45.82
C LYS A 27 -0.42 -21.08 45.90
N ASP A 28 -0.98 -20.71 44.76
CA ASP A 28 -2.39 -20.35 44.65
C ASP A 28 -2.98 -20.94 43.37
N ASP A 29 -4.22 -21.37 43.52
CA ASP A 29 -5.11 -22.06 42.60
C ASP A 29 -5.61 -21.11 41.50
N ASP A 30 -5.39 -21.46 40.23
CA ASP A 30 -6.17 -20.93 39.10
C ASP A 30 -6.01 -21.87 37.89
N GLY A 31 -6.90 -22.85 37.80
CA GLY A 31 -7.04 -23.76 36.67
C GLY A 31 -7.59 -23.05 35.43
N ALA A 32 -6.72 -22.34 34.71
CA ALA A 32 -6.99 -21.85 33.37
C ALA A 32 -5.84 -22.17 32.39
N ASP A 33 -6.12 -23.14 31.53
CA ASP A 33 -5.73 -23.14 30.11
C ASP A 33 -4.28 -23.47 29.66
N VAL A 34 -3.66 -24.49 30.26
CA VAL A 34 -2.47 -25.14 29.65
C VAL A 34 -2.87 -26.03 28.45
N THR A 35 -4.14 -26.46 28.39
CA THR A 35 -4.64 -27.40 27.39
C THR A 35 -4.92 -26.73 26.05
N SER A 36 -5.50 -25.52 25.99
CA SER A 36 -5.76 -24.83 24.71
C SER A 36 -4.47 -24.39 24.02
N GLN A 37 -3.46 -23.94 24.75
CA GLN A 37 -2.13 -23.67 24.18
C GLN A 37 -1.47 -24.92 23.57
N LYS A 38 -1.73 -26.10 24.14
CA LYS A 38 -1.21 -27.38 23.63
C LYS A 38 -1.92 -27.83 22.35
N TRP A 39 -3.22 -27.52 22.21
CA TRP A 39 -4.02 -27.82 21.01
C TRP A 39 -3.69 -26.86 19.86
N ALA A 40 -3.53 -25.56 20.13
CA ALA A 40 -3.13 -24.57 19.14
C ALA A 40 -1.80 -24.94 18.45
N ARG A 41 -0.81 -25.40 19.22
CA ARG A 41 0.46 -25.90 18.66
C ARG A 41 0.30 -27.20 17.87
N ALA A 42 -0.57 -28.11 18.29
CA ALA A 42 -0.76 -29.40 17.59
C ALA A 42 -1.41 -29.20 16.21
N ASP A 43 -2.41 -28.33 16.12
CA ASP A 43 -3.05 -27.97 14.87
C ASP A 43 -2.11 -27.17 13.96
N GLU A 44 -1.33 -26.25 14.52
CA GLU A 44 -0.30 -25.52 13.78
C GLU A 44 0.78 -26.46 13.21
N ILE A 45 1.24 -27.45 14.00
CA ILE A 45 2.19 -28.48 13.55
C ILE A 45 1.57 -29.36 12.46
N ARG A 46 0.30 -29.75 12.61
CA ARG A 46 -0.43 -30.57 11.63
C ARG A 46 -0.65 -29.80 10.33
N ALA A 47 -1.06 -28.54 10.42
CA ALA A 47 -1.22 -27.64 9.27
C ALA A 47 0.11 -27.43 8.54
N LYS A 48 1.20 -27.22 9.30
CA LYS A 48 2.55 -27.11 8.74
C LYS A 48 2.99 -28.38 8.03
N LYS A 49 2.78 -29.57 8.62
CA LYS A 49 3.08 -30.87 7.99
C LYS A 49 2.24 -31.10 6.73
N ALA A 50 0.95 -30.79 6.77
CA ALA A 50 0.04 -30.94 5.63
C ALA A 50 0.44 -29.99 4.48
N SER A 51 0.79 -28.75 4.80
CA SER A 51 1.30 -27.76 3.84
C SER A 51 2.60 -28.21 3.18
N ILE A 52 3.58 -28.69 3.96
CA ILE A 52 4.84 -29.23 3.42
C ILE A 52 4.58 -30.45 2.52
N ALA A 53 3.66 -31.35 2.90
CA ALA A 53 3.34 -32.53 2.09
C ALA A 53 2.69 -32.16 0.74
N GLN A 54 1.89 -31.10 0.69
CA GLN A 54 1.20 -30.66 -0.53
C GLN A 54 2.06 -29.77 -1.43
N HIS A 55 2.94 -28.95 -0.85
CA HIS A 55 3.62 -27.87 -1.58
C HIS A 55 5.15 -27.96 -1.53
N GLY A 56 5.73 -28.91 -0.80
CA GLY A 56 7.17 -29.06 -0.62
C GLY A 56 7.74 -28.17 0.49
N GLU A 57 9.04 -28.31 0.76
CA GLU A 57 9.73 -27.47 1.74
C GLU A 57 9.98 -26.06 1.19
N ARG A 58 9.82 -25.05 2.06
CA ARG A 58 10.18 -23.67 1.76
C ARG A 58 11.70 -23.57 1.65
N ALA A 59 12.19 -23.03 0.53
CA ALA A 59 13.62 -22.79 0.37
C ALA A 59 14.12 -21.81 1.45
N LYS A 60 15.27 -22.12 2.07
CA LYS A 60 15.94 -21.21 3.03
C LYS A 60 16.25 -19.88 2.34
N GLU A 61 16.17 -18.79 3.10
CA GLU A 61 16.57 -17.46 2.63
C GLU A 61 18.01 -17.50 2.11
N LYS A 62 18.16 -17.31 0.80
CA LYS A 62 19.44 -16.96 0.20
C LYS A 62 19.45 -15.45 0.06
N GLU A 63 20.49 -14.81 0.59
CA GLU A 63 20.76 -13.40 0.31
C GLU A 63 21.16 -13.29 -1.16
N LEU A 64 20.16 -12.97 -1.99
CA LEU A 64 20.33 -12.68 -3.41
C LEU A 64 20.50 -11.18 -3.58
N THR A 65 21.33 -10.78 -4.53
CA THR A 65 21.41 -9.37 -4.93
C THR A 65 20.04 -8.90 -5.47
N PRO A 66 19.74 -7.58 -5.40
CA PRO A 66 18.49 -7.05 -5.93
C PRO A 66 18.25 -7.43 -7.41
N GLU A 67 19.30 -7.48 -8.22
CA GLU A 67 19.24 -7.81 -9.65
C GLU A 67 18.91 -9.29 -9.87
N GLU A 68 19.63 -10.19 -9.21
CA GLU A 68 19.35 -11.64 -9.26
C GLU A 68 17.93 -11.95 -8.77
N ARG A 69 17.46 -11.24 -7.74
CA ARG A 69 16.08 -11.38 -7.23
C ARG A 69 15.05 -10.94 -8.28
N ILE A 70 15.34 -9.89 -9.07
CA ILE A 70 14.47 -9.44 -10.16
C ILE A 70 14.45 -10.47 -11.30
N GLU A 71 15.60 -11.02 -11.68
CA GLU A 71 15.69 -12.03 -12.74
C GLU A 71 15.01 -13.35 -12.34
N LEU A 72 15.22 -13.82 -11.11
CA LEU A 72 14.49 -14.96 -10.54
C LEU A 72 12.97 -14.70 -10.56
N ARG A 73 12.55 -13.49 -10.17
CA ARG A 73 11.14 -13.08 -10.23
C ARG A 73 10.58 -12.97 -11.64
N ARG A 74 11.41 -12.73 -12.65
CA ARG A 74 10.97 -12.70 -14.05
C ARG A 74 10.84 -14.12 -14.58
N SER A 75 11.84 -14.96 -14.34
CA SER A 75 11.89 -16.35 -14.81
C SER A 75 10.80 -17.24 -14.19
N GLU A 76 10.57 -17.16 -12.87
CA GLU A 76 9.54 -17.98 -12.23
C GLU A 76 8.13 -17.50 -12.57
N ARG A 77 7.89 -16.19 -12.70
CA ARG A 77 6.58 -15.69 -13.20
C ARG A 77 6.25 -16.25 -14.58
N ALA A 78 7.24 -16.38 -15.45
CA ALA A 78 7.05 -16.99 -16.76
C ALA A 78 6.71 -18.49 -16.67
N LYS A 79 7.02 -19.17 -15.56
CA LYS A 79 6.66 -20.58 -15.29
C LYS A 79 5.28 -20.74 -14.66
N ILE A 80 4.74 -19.72 -14.00
CA ILE A 80 3.37 -19.72 -13.45
C ILE A 80 2.40 -19.55 -14.61
N VAL A 81 2.15 -20.63 -15.34
CA VAL A 81 1.16 -20.65 -16.42
C VAL A 81 0.09 -21.66 -16.06
N GLY A 82 -1.17 -21.21 -16.05
CA GLY A 82 -2.32 -22.11 -15.83
C GLY A 82 -2.43 -23.17 -16.94
N ARG A 83 -3.35 -24.12 -16.81
CA ARG A 83 -3.63 -25.08 -17.91
C ARG A 83 -4.05 -24.33 -19.18
N PRO A 84 -3.86 -24.88 -20.40
CA PRO A 84 -4.18 -24.19 -21.65
C PRO A 84 -5.59 -23.57 -21.67
N LEU A 85 -6.59 -24.31 -21.18
CA LEU A 85 -7.97 -23.82 -21.03
C LEU A 85 -8.10 -22.62 -20.06
N GLN A 86 -7.37 -22.64 -18.95
CA GLN A 86 -7.39 -21.55 -17.96
C GLN A 86 -6.73 -20.28 -18.51
N GLN A 87 -5.67 -20.42 -19.31
CA GLN A 87 -5.02 -19.29 -19.96
C GLN A 87 -5.94 -18.62 -20.98
N VAL A 88 -6.62 -19.42 -21.82
CA VAL A 88 -7.58 -18.92 -22.81
C VAL A 88 -8.77 -18.24 -22.11
N ALA A 89 -9.30 -18.86 -21.05
CA ALA A 89 -10.38 -18.28 -20.26
C ALA A 89 -9.97 -16.95 -19.63
N LEU A 90 -8.80 -16.89 -18.98
CA LEU A 90 -8.28 -15.65 -18.40
C LEU A 90 -8.10 -14.56 -19.45
N HIS A 91 -7.51 -14.91 -20.61
CA HIS A 91 -7.31 -13.97 -21.72
C HIS A 91 -8.63 -13.33 -22.19
N ILE A 92 -9.68 -14.14 -22.36
CA ILE A 92 -11.01 -13.67 -22.76
C ILE A 92 -11.60 -12.76 -21.68
N LEU A 93 -11.54 -13.18 -20.41
CA LEU A 93 -12.08 -12.41 -19.28
C LEU A 93 -11.37 -11.05 -19.10
N THR A 94 -10.05 -10.99 -19.29
CA THR A 94 -9.29 -9.74 -19.27
C THR A 94 -9.65 -8.84 -20.46
N LYS A 95 -9.84 -9.41 -21.66
CA LYS A 95 -10.29 -8.65 -22.85
C LYS A 95 -11.68 -8.04 -22.67
N MET A 96 -12.55 -8.72 -21.92
CA MET A 96 -13.87 -8.23 -21.56
C MET A 96 -13.87 -7.28 -20.36
N ASN A 97 -12.68 -6.97 -19.80
CA ASN A 97 -12.51 -6.14 -18.61
C ASN A 97 -13.28 -6.66 -17.38
N LEU A 98 -13.54 -7.98 -17.33
CA LEU A 98 -14.29 -8.66 -16.27
C LEU A 98 -13.41 -9.10 -15.10
N VAL A 99 -12.09 -9.09 -15.29
CA VAL A 99 -11.10 -9.31 -14.21
C VAL A 99 -10.18 -8.09 -14.19
N PRO A 100 -10.66 -6.92 -13.71
CA PRO A 100 -9.90 -5.68 -13.76
C PRO A 100 -8.77 -5.62 -12.72
N ASP A 101 -8.86 -6.30 -11.56
CA ASP A 101 -7.81 -6.26 -10.52
C ASP A 101 -7.79 -7.49 -9.59
N HIS A 102 -6.64 -7.73 -8.95
CA HIS A 102 -6.34 -8.84 -8.03
C HIS A 102 -6.93 -8.63 -6.61
N VAL A 103 -8.01 -7.85 -6.52
CA VAL A 103 -8.62 -7.46 -5.25
C VAL A 103 -9.78 -8.41 -4.95
N GLU A 104 -9.55 -9.32 -4.01
CA GLU A 104 -10.60 -10.18 -3.49
C GLU A 104 -11.58 -9.33 -2.66
N THR A 105 -12.87 -9.41 -2.99
CA THR A 105 -13.92 -8.71 -2.27
C THR A 105 -14.82 -9.73 -1.58
N ARG A 106 -15.01 -9.60 -0.27
CA ARG A 106 -15.92 -10.45 0.53
C ARG A 106 -16.93 -9.58 1.26
N SER A 107 -18.22 -9.84 1.06
CA SER A 107 -19.28 -9.17 1.81
C SER A 107 -19.22 -9.58 3.28
N LEU A 108 -19.34 -8.60 4.18
CA LEU A 108 -19.39 -8.81 5.61
C LEU A 108 -20.85 -8.94 6.04
N TYR A 109 -21.15 -9.86 6.95
CA TYR A 109 -22.50 -10.09 7.47
C TYR A 109 -22.50 -9.90 8.98
N THR A 110 -23.61 -9.37 9.51
CA THR A 110 -23.82 -9.24 10.95
C THR A 110 -24.88 -10.22 11.44
N GLU A 111 -24.60 -10.90 12.55
CA GLU A 111 -25.52 -11.85 13.18
C GLU A 111 -26.71 -11.14 13.82
N MET A 112 -26.53 -9.88 14.23
CA MET A 112 -27.51 -9.12 15.01
C MET A 112 -28.74 -8.68 14.19
N THR A 113 -28.68 -8.76 12.86
CA THR A 113 -29.75 -8.27 11.96
C THR A 113 -30.05 -9.26 10.83
N GLY A 114 -29.98 -10.55 11.13
CA GLY A 114 -30.43 -11.62 10.22
C GLY A 114 -29.59 -11.74 8.94
N ASN A 115 -28.26 -11.73 9.04
CA ASN A 115 -27.34 -11.87 7.90
C ASN A 115 -27.55 -10.83 6.79
N THR A 116 -27.94 -9.60 7.17
CA THR A 116 -27.94 -8.47 6.22
C THR A 116 -26.49 -8.05 5.95
N PRO A 117 -26.09 -7.83 4.68
CA PRO A 117 -24.73 -7.41 4.35
C PRO A 117 -24.42 -6.03 4.95
N CYS A 118 -23.30 -5.93 5.66
CA CYS A 118 -22.84 -4.75 6.39
C CYS A 118 -21.45 -4.30 5.89
N GLY A 119 -21.39 -3.99 4.59
CA GLY A 119 -20.15 -3.58 3.92
C GLY A 119 -19.36 -4.74 3.32
N GLU A 120 -18.15 -4.44 2.87
CA GLU A 120 -17.31 -5.35 2.10
C GLU A 120 -15.85 -5.21 2.53
N LEU A 121 -15.18 -6.36 2.73
CA LEU A 121 -13.75 -6.45 2.89
C LEU A 121 -13.10 -6.54 1.51
N ARG A 122 -12.17 -5.63 1.21
CA ARG A 122 -11.35 -5.67 -0.01
C ARG A 122 -9.92 -6.00 0.36
N MET A 123 -9.35 -7.04 -0.25
CA MET A 123 -8.00 -7.54 0.04
C MET A 123 -7.20 -7.66 -1.24
N PHE A 124 -5.93 -7.26 -1.22
CA PHE A 124 -4.98 -7.60 -2.27
C PHE A 124 -4.35 -8.95 -1.92
N VAL A 125 -4.49 -9.93 -2.80
CA VAL A 125 -3.92 -11.26 -2.60
C VAL A 125 -2.75 -11.47 -3.55
N ASP A 126 -1.54 -11.52 -2.99
CA ASP A 126 -0.34 -11.86 -3.73
C ASP A 126 0.03 -13.34 -3.54
N LEU A 127 0.28 -14.03 -4.66
CA LEU A 127 0.75 -15.41 -4.67
C LEU A 127 2.22 -15.44 -5.06
N PHE A 128 3.08 -15.85 -4.13
CA PHE A 128 4.51 -15.99 -4.36
C PHE A 128 4.88 -17.48 -4.51
N PRO A 129 5.58 -17.88 -5.59
CA PRO A 129 6.25 -19.17 -5.65
C PRO A 129 7.16 -19.39 -4.45
N LEU A 130 7.23 -20.62 -3.95
CA LEU A 130 8.15 -20.97 -2.87
C LEU A 130 9.62 -20.72 -3.24
N SER A 131 9.95 -20.74 -4.54
CA SER A 131 11.26 -20.40 -5.09
C SER A 131 11.66 -18.93 -4.85
N TYR A 132 10.71 -18.03 -4.58
CA TYR A 132 11.03 -16.63 -4.19
C TYR A 132 11.54 -16.49 -2.76
N GLY A 133 11.48 -17.57 -1.97
CA GLY A 133 11.93 -17.61 -0.58
C GLY A 133 10.92 -16.99 0.40
N GLY A 134 11.39 -16.07 1.23
CA GLY A 134 10.56 -15.32 2.18
C GLY A 134 9.46 -14.52 1.46
N VAL A 135 8.27 -14.44 2.06
CA VAL A 135 7.24 -13.48 1.64
C VAL A 135 7.85 -12.09 1.90
N PRO A 136 7.78 -11.15 0.95
CA PRO A 136 8.30 -9.80 1.17
C PRO A 136 7.73 -9.17 2.46
N PRO A 137 8.47 -8.26 3.10
CA PRO A 137 7.93 -7.48 4.21
C PRO A 137 6.60 -6.82 3.83
N PRO A 138 5.67 -6.61 4.79
CA PRO A 138 4.42 -5.92 4.53
C PRO A 138 4.67 -4.57 3.86
N ILE A 139 3.94 -4.29 2.78
CA ILE A 139 3.95 -2.99 2.13
C ILE A 139 3.10 -2.03 2.95
N ASP A 140 3.62 -0.82 3.19
CA ASP A 140 2.80 0.23 3.79
C ASP A 140 1.77 0.72 2.77
N ILE A 141 0.50 0.45 3.07
CA ILE A 141 -0.66 0.88 2.27
C ILE A 141 -1.31 2.15 2.83
N SER A 142 -0.65 2.83 3.77
CA SER A 142 -1.08 4.13 4.24
C SER A 142 -1.28 5.09 3.07
N ARG A 143 -2.20 6.05 3.23
CA ARG A 143 -2.44 7.05 2.19
C ARG A 143 -1.15 7.82 1.97
N ARG A 144 -0.69 7.86 0.73
CA ARG A 144 0.47 8.67 0.35
C ARG A 144 0.29 10.09 0.88
N GLU A 145 1.22 10.52 1.72
CA GLU A 145 1.22 11.90 2.20
C GLU A 145 1.54 12.84 1.03
N PRO A 146 0.76 13.92 0.84
CA PRO A 146 1.04 14.87 -0.21
C PRO A 146 2.34 15.60 0.10
N GLU A 147 3.35 15.43 -0.76
CA GLU A 147 4.54 16.26 -0.72
C GLU A 147 4.17 17.71 -1.09
N LYS A 148 4.73 18.68 -0.36
CA LYS A 148 4.54 20.09 -0.66
C LYS A 148 5.32 20.45 -1.93
N TYR A 149 4.62 20.81 -3.00
CA TYR A 149 5.22 21.28 -4.24
C TYR A 149 4.97 22.77 -4.45
N GLN A 150 5.90 23.45 -5.12
CA GLN A 150 5.73 24.81 -5.61
C GLN A 150 5.73 24.82 -7.14
N LEU A 151 4.64 25.30 -7.74
CA LEU A 151 4.62 25.61 -9.18
C LEU A 151 5.25 26.98 -9.40
N ARG A 152 6.31 27.04 -10.22
CA ARG A 152 6.93 28.30 -10.67
C ARG A 152 6.70 28.48 -12.17
N VAL A 153 6.16 29.62 -12.55
CA VAL A 153 5.94 29.98 -13.96
C VAL A 153 6.73 31.25 -14.25
N ALA A 154 7.60 31.20 -15.25
CA ALA A 154 8.38 32.33 -15.71
C ALA A 154 7.82 32.83 -17.05
N LEU A 155 7.45 34.11 -17.09
CA LEU A 155 6.99 34.78 -18.31
C LEU A 155 8.15 35.58 -18.90
N PHE A 156 8.66 35.19 -20.07
CA PHE A 156 9.81 35.85 -20.69
C PHE A 156 9.41 36.96 -21.67
N ASN A 157 8.46 36.69 -22.55
CA ASN A 157 8.03 37.65 -23.57
C ASN A 157 6.56 37.44 -23.96
N VAL A 158 5.92 38.53 -24.40
CA VAL A 158 4.58 38.53 -24.99
C VAL A 158 4.67 39.21 -26.35
N THR A 159 4.24 38.53 -27.41
CA THR A 159 4.28 39.03 -28.79
C THR A 159 2.89 39.01 -29.40
N GLY A 160 2.60 39.95 -30.32
CA GLY A 160 1.31 40.02 -31.00
C GLY A 160 0.18 40.62 -30.16
N ALA A 161 0.50 41.30 -29.07
CA ALA A 161 -0.48 42.08 -28.33
C ALA A 161 -0.95 43.27 -29.16
N ILE A 162 -2.25 43.52 -29.16
CA ILE A 162 -2.87 44.63 -29.89
C ILE A 162 -2.95 45.84 -28.94
N PRO A 163 -2.20 46.93 -29.20
CA PRO A 163 -2.24 48.11 -28.33
C PRO A 163 -3.60 48.80 -28.44
N VAL A 164 -4.23 49.04 -27.28
CA VAL A 164 -5.54 49.70 -27.21
C VAL A 164 -5.41 51.20 -26.94
N LYS A 165 -4.25 51.66 -26.44
CA LYS A 165 -3.97 53.06 -26.13
C LYS A 165 -3.01 53.67 -27.15
N ARG A 166 -3.01 55.01 -27.21
CA ARG A 166 -2.09 55.78 -28.04
C ARG A 166 -1.63 57.00 -27.25
N SER A 167 -0.32 57.15 -27.08
CA SER A 167 0.31 58.29 -26.40
C SER A 167 1.12 59.07 -27.42
N PHE A 168 0.87 60.37 -27.57
CA PHE A 168 1.57 61.24 -28.55
C PHE A 168 1.61 60.67 -29.98
N GLY A 169 0.53 59.99 -30.40
CA GLY A 169 0.46 59.37 -31.73
C GLY A 169 1.13 58.00 -31.86
N VAL A 170 1.91 57.56 -30.85
CA VAL A 170 2.54 56.23 -30.80
C VAL A 170 1.61 55.24 -30.10
N PRO A 171 1.34 54.05 -30.69
CA PRO A 171 0.57 53.00 -30.01
C PRO A 171 1.29 52.53 -28.74
N THR A 172 0.59 52.56 -27.61
CA THR A 172 1.12 52.20 -26.28
C THR A 172 0.17 51.22 -25.59
N SER A 173 0.70 50.43 -24.66
CA SER A 173 -0.11 49.46 -23.94
C SER A 173 0.48 49.07 -22.59
N ASP A 174 -0.37 49.07 -21.57
CA ASP A 174 -0.05 48.56 -20.23
C ASP A 174 -0.44 47.07 -20.19
N LEU A 175 0.55 46.18 -20.18
CA LEU A 175 0.33 44.73 -20.21
C LEU A 175 0.65 44.07 -18.88
N TYR A 176 -0.19 43.11 -18.51
CA TYR A 176 0.10 42.14 -17.46
C TYR A 176 -0.56 40.80 -17.83
N VAL A 177 -0.02 39.71 -17.30
CA VAL A 177 -0.57 38.37 -17.49
C VAL A 177 -1.22 37.90 -16.20
N LYS A 178 -2.35 37.20 -16.33
CA LYS A 178 -3.12 36.66 -15.22
C LYS A 178 -3.29 35.15 -15.40
N VAL A 179 -2.93 34.40 -14.38
CA VAL A 179 -2.94 32.93 -14.40
C VAL A 179 -3.93 32.40 -13.37
N PHE A 180 -4.76 31.45 -13.79
CA PHE A 180 -5.68 30.70 -12.95
C PHE A 180 -5.20 29.26 -12.86
N VAL A 181 -5.04 28.76 -11.63
CA VAL A 181 -4.66 27.37 -11.38
C VAL A 181 -5.87 26.66 -10.79
N ASN A 182 -6.22 25.51 -11.34
CA ASN A 182 -7.35 24.74 -10.83
C ASN A 182 -7.08 24.34 -9.36
N GLY A 183 -8.04 24.62 -8.48
CA GLY A 183 -7.88 24.42 -7.04
C GLY A 183 -7.16 25.53 -6.28
N ALA A 184 -6.77 26.64 -6.94
CA ALA A 184 -6.26 27.83 -6.25
C ALA A 184 -7.34 28.91 -6.15
N ASP A 185 -7.63 29.37 -4.92
CA ASP A 185 -8.63 30.42 -4.68
C ASP A 185 -8.25 31.78 -5.29
N LYS A 186 -6.95 32.03 -5.45
CA LYS A 186 -6.42 33.33 -5.89
C LYS A 186 -5.66 33.19 -7.21
N GLN A 187 -6.07 34.03 -8.16
CA GLN A 187 -5.33 34.30 -9.38
C GLN A 187 -3.93 34.88 -9.09
N GLN A 188 -2.95 34.47 -9.90
CA GLN A 188 -1.62 35.07 -9.88
C GLN A 188 -1.49 36.08 -11.03
N LYS A 189 -0.74 37.16 -10.82
CA LYS A 189 -0.53 38.22 -11.81
C LYS A 189 0.95 38.54 -11.94
N SER A 190 1.39 38.86 -13.15
CA SER A 190 2.69 39.48 -13.38
C SER A 190 2.67 40.96 -13.03
N ASP A 191 3.85 41.58 -13.00
CA ASP A 191 3.98 43.03 -12.99
C ASP A 191 3.42 43.64 -14.28
N VAL A 192 3.01 44.91 -14.17
CA VAL A 192 2.53 45.70 -15.31
C VAL A 192 3.73 46.25 -16.06
N HIS A 193 3.80 45.95 -17.36
CA HIS A 193 4.84 46.42 -18.27
C HIS A 193 4.24 47.43 -19.25
N PHE A 194 4.87 48.59 -19.36
CA PHE A 194 4.47 49.66 -20.28
C PHE A 194 5.61 49.96 -21.26
N ARG A 195 5.26 50.28 -22.51
CA ARG A 195 6.19 50.76 -23.53
C ARG A 195 5.47 51.73 -24.47
#